data_AF-A0A2W4NCV0-F1
#
_entry.id   AF-A0A2W4NCV0-F1
#
_cell.length_a   1.000
_cell.length_b   1.000
_cell.length_c   1.000
_cell.angle_alpha   90.00
_cell.angle_beta   90.00
_cell.angle_gamma   90.00
#
_symmetry.space_group_name_H-M   'P 1'
#
loop_
_entity.id
_entity.type
_entity.pdbx_description
1 polymer ?
#
loop_
_entity_poly.entity_id
_entity_poly.type
_entity_poly.pdbx_seq_one_letter_code
_entity_poly.pdbx_strand_id
1 'polypeptide(L)'
;VAVGLGATPARAEQALLSITASPAALEVCPSEGEGSDSADPSGSAGSAAERPRRTIGRSMLVVRNGGKRRSKNVCLTAFTNGLAELVRSPFPLQRPGTSEDANEGSCSGLLIPELAAAEAFWTAVDVKLPGPAAATAPIQFNASYELASSGKPARTVTTGTLDVKPVAGFGANALQVEAKVVSAVLHDTQKTRVTVLITNGGTEPLELTIEPVGPKWATLEVDGPAPRIVEPQSSVSVAYELTANERVEPRKHTGMFSVVAKGSCGRILRRVATYDITYGVYGESAILTTLGVPSLLVLPGFLLLSTWMFLSRLETTRIGWLLERNTTDFRVSAKDPEFWLLGITISLVFYAVGFSPLGYGRPYGLADLAEVWAKSIGIGLVLYLGLLAAWRVWVGRTTLRSGDSVVATLKRMVNNGWDEIPRDVVDVNGSIGFRVGRVRTDPSLWWVVPPIRCSVTKLPNQEEDPHEATSIRELLARLERIASQGGTVGWASQPELSGPRALPEDEMGVGDQARALVVIEHEEK
;
A
#
# COMPACT_ATOMS: atom_id res chain seq x y z
N VAL A 1 -28.39 -3.12 -49.22
CA VAL A 1 -29.86 -3.27 -49.05
C VAL A 1 -30.52 -2.10 -49.76
N ALA A 2 -31.18 -2.32 -50.90
CA ALA A 2 -31.90 -1.28 -51.62
C ALA A 2 -33.28 -1.10 -50.96
N VAL A 3 -33.49 0.02 -50.27
CA VAL A 3 -34.78 0.37 -49.67
C VAL A 3 -35.59 1.11 -50.71
N GLY A 4 -36.67 0.48 -51.19
CA GLY A 4 -37.64 1.12 -52.08
C GLY A 4 -38.48 2.13 -51.30
N LEU A 5 -38.42 3.39 -51.72
CA LEU A 5 -39.33 4.44 -51.25
C LEU A 5 -40.70 4.27 -51.95
N GLY A 6 -41.75 4.18 -51.15
CA GLY A 6 -43.11 3.93 -51.60
C GLY A 6 -43.72 5.12 -52.33
N ALA A 7 -44.14 4.91 -53.58
CA ALA A 7 -45.09 5.77 -54.26
C ALA A 7 -46.51 5.36 -53.85
N THR A 8 -47.29 6.28 -53.28
CA THR A 8 -48.72 6.09 -53.01
C THR A 8 -49.51 5.97 -54.32
N PRO A 9 -50.30 4.90 -54.55
CA PRO A 9 -51.04 4.73 -55.79
C PRO A 9 -52.46 5.27 -55.65
N ALA A 10 -52.78 6.36 -56.37
CA ALA A 10 -54.15 6.68 -56.72
C ALA A 10 -54.17 7.33 -58.12
N ARG A 11 -54.88 6.67 -59.04
CA ARG A 11 -55.02 6.90 -60.49
C ARG A 11 -53.82 6.49 -61.36
N ALA A 12 -53.96 5.26 -61.88
CA ALA A 12 -53.15 4.64 -62.91
C ALA A 12 -53.23 5.38 -64.25
N GLU A 13 -52.14 5.26 -65.02
CA GLU A 13 -51.82 5.93 -66.29
C GLU A 13 -51.36 7.39 -66.18
N GLN A 14 -50.27 7.66 -65.45
CA GLN A 14 -49.18 8.58 -65.85
C GLN A 14 -48.23 8.85 -64.67
N ALA A 15 -47.28 7.94 -64.43
CA ALA A 15 -46.03 8.30 -63.77
C ALA A 15 -44.91 7.70 -64.63
N LEU A 16 -44.33 8.51 -65.52
CA LEU A 16 -43.38 8.03 -66.55
C LEU A 16 -41.91 8.12 -66.11
N LEU A 17 -41.56 8.92 -65.09
CA LEU A 17 -40.19 8.99 -64.58
C LEU A 17 -40.15 8.72 -63.08
N SER A 18 -39.12 7.99 -62.65
CA SER A 18 -38.76 7.78 -61.24
C SER A 18 -37.33 8.25 -61.00
N ILE A 19 -37.10 8.97 -59.90
CA ILE A 19 -35.77 9.38 -59.45
C ILE A 19 -35.42 8.59 -58.20
N THR A 20 -34.30 7.87 -58.23
CA THR A 20 -33.77 7.15 -57.07
C THR A 20 -32.34 7.56 -56.83
N ALA A 21 -32.01 7.92 -55.59
CA ALA A 21 -30.63 8.16 -55.16
C ALA A 21 -30.20 7.05 -54.21
N SER A 22 -28.99 6.51 -54.38
CA SER A 22 -28.41 5.60 -53.39
C SER A 22 -28.13 6.36 -52.09
N PRO A 23 -28.40 5.79 -50.90
CA PRO A 23 -27.99 6.43 -49.66
C PRO A 23 -26.48 6.65 -49.65
N ALA A 24 -26.04 7.90 -49.51
CA ALA A 24 -24.65 8.23 -49.28
C ALA A 24 -24.35 8.00 -47.79
N ALA A 25 -23.60 6.95 -47.47
CA ALA A 25 -22.97 6.84 -46.16
C ALA A 25 -21.87 7.91 -46.09
N LEU A 26 -22.19 9.04 -45.47
CA LEU A 26 -21.24 10.11 -45.22
C LEU A 26 -20.53 9.83 -43.90
N GLU A 27 -19.32 9.28 -43.97
CA GLU A 27 -18.39 9.29 -42.84
C GLU A 27 -17.93 10.74 -42.60
N VAL A 28 -18.71 11.47 -41.83
CA VAL A 28 -18.39 12.84 -41.42
C VAL A 28 -17.28 12.77 -40.39
N CYS A 29 -16.03 13.02 -40.78
CA CYS A 29 -14.97 13.32 -39.82
C CYS A 29 -15.22 14.74 -39.27
N PRO A 30 -15.60 14.93 -37.99
CA PRO A 30 -15.61 16.24 -37.38
C PRO A 30 -14.18 16.76 -37.45
N SER A 31 -14.02 17.97 -37.98
CA SER A 31 -12.80 18.73 -37.81
C SER A 31 -12.57 18.93 -36.32
N GLU A 32 -11.39 18.57 -35.82
CA GLU A 32 -10.93 19.00 -34.50
C GLU A 32 -11.00 20.52 -34.44
N GLY A 33 -11.84 21.05 -33.56
CA GLY A 33 -12.00 22.50 -33.43
C GLY A 33 -13.29 22.87 -32.73
N GLU A 34 -13.35 22.57 -31.43
CA GLU A 34 -14.03 23.34 -30.36
C GLU A 34 -13.99 22.50 -29.07
N GLY A 35 -12.79 22.17 -28.62
CA GLY A 35 -12.54 21.79 -27.23
C GLY A 35 -12.27 23.08 -26.46
N SER A 36 -13.08 23.33 -25.43
CA SER A 36 -13.00 24.50 -24.57
C SER A 36 -11.69 24.50 -23.77
N ASP A 37 -10.66 25.19 -24.26
CA ASP A 37 -9.47 25.50 -23.48
C ASP A 37 -9.67 26.83 -22.75
N SER A 38 -9.73 26.71 -21.43
CA SER A 38 -9.63 27.80 -20.47
C SER A 38 -8.23 28.40 -20.48
N ALA A 39 -8.18 29.71 -20.75
CA ALA A 39 -7.21 30.72 -20.32
C ALA A 39 -5.77 30.29 -20.00
N ASP A 40 -4.83 30.64 -20.88
CA ASP A 40 -3.61 31.38 -20.48
C ASP A 40 -3.04 32.16 -21.69
N PRO A 41 -2.47 33.37 -21.50
CA PRO A 41 -1.99 34.19 -22.60
C PRO A 41 -0.46 34.12 -22.78
N SER A 42 -0.06 34.38 -24.03
CA SER A 42 1.27 34.84 -24.51
C SER A 42 2.19 33.79 -25.15
N GLY A 43 2.45 33.97 -26.44
CA GLY A 43 3.51 33.30 -27.20
C GLY A 43 3.15 33.02 -28.66
N SER A 44 3.39 33.99 -29.56
CA SER A 44 3.39 33.83 -31.02
C SER A 44 4.55 32.91 -31.45
N ALA A 45 4.62 32.27 -32.62
CA ALA A 45 4.02 32.49 -33.93
C ALA A 45 4.10 31.20 -34.78
N GLY A 46 3.25 31.08 -35.80
CA GLY A 46 3.48 30.17 -36.94
C GLY A 46 2.58 28.94 -37.05
N SER A 47 1.29 29.03 -36.74
CA SER A 47 0.33 27.97 -37.09
C SER A 47 0.05 28.02 -38.59
N ALA A 48 0.51 27.01 -39.32
CA ALA A 48 0.02 26.70 -40.65
C ALA A 48 -1.47 26.39 -40.52
N ALA A 49 -2.33 27.30 -41.01
CA ALA A 49 -3.78 27.13 -41.00
C ALA A 49 -4.15 25.82 -41.71
N GLU A 50 -4.37 24.77 -40.91
CA GLU A 50 -4.75 23.46 -41.38
C GLU A 50 -6.15 23.58 -41.98
N ARG A 51 -6.22 23.53 -43.31
CA ARG A 51 -7.50 23.64 -44.02
C ARG A 51 -8.41 22.52 -43.53
N PRO A 52 -9.63 22.82 -43.06
CA PRO A 52 -10.55 21.81 -42.56
C PRO A 52 -10.76 20.74 -43.63
N ARG A 53 -10.42 19.49 -43.28
CA ARG A 53 -10.61 18.33 -44.16
C ARG A 53 -12.09 18.21 -44.46
N ARG A 54 -12.44 18.34 -45.74
CA ARG A 54 -13.83 18.39 -46.22
C ARG A 54 -14.41 16.99 -46.25
N THR A 55 -15.56 16.78 -45.63
CA THR A 55 -16.32 15.54 -45.82
C THR A 55 -17.03 15.58 -47.16
N ILE A 56 -16.73 14.63 -48.04
CA ILE A 56 -17.38 14.46 -49.34
C ILE A 56 -17.95 13.04 -49.40
N GLY A 57 -19.26 12.93 -49.56
CA GLY A 57 -19.96 11.66 -49.75
C GLY A 57 -20.42 11.55 -51.19
N ARG A 58 -20.23 10.38 -51.80
CA ARG A 58 -20.61 10.15 -53.19
C ARG A 58 -21.92 9.37 -53.24
N SER A 59 -22.91 9.93 -53.94
CA SER A 59 -24.18 9.28 -54.24
C SER A 59 -24.30 9.03 -55.74
N MET A 60 -24.99 7.94 -56.12
CA MET A 60 -25.43 7.72 -57.50
C MET A 60 -26.89 8.12 -57.62
N LEU A 61 -27.16 9.07 -58.51
CA LEU A 61 -28.50 9.50 -58.86
C LEU A 61 -28.93 8.79 -60.14
N VAL A 62 -30.10 8.16 -60.13
CA VAL A 62 -30.65 7.43 -61.27
C VAL A 62 -32.02 8.00 -61.60
N VAL A 63 -32.20 8.42 -62.86
CA VAL A 63 -33.46 8.89 -63.44
C VAL A 63 -33.90 7.86 -64.47
N ARG A 64 -35.00 7.16 -64.21
CA ARG A 64 -35.48 6.07 -65.07
C ARG A 64 -36.82 6.40 -65.69
N ASN A 65 -36.93 6.27 -67.02
CA ASN A 65 -38.19 6.35 -67.75
C ASN A 65 -38.90 5.00 -67.68
N GLY A 66 -39.87 4.88 -66.77
CA GLY A 66 -40.68 3.67 -66.61
C GLY A 66 -41.82 3.55 -67.62
N GLY A 67 -42.08 4.58 -68.42
CA GLY A 67 -43.20 4.56 -69.36
C GLY A 67 -42.87 4.02 -70.75
N LYS A 68 -43.93 3.76 -71.52
CA LYS A 68 -43.86 3.21 -72.89
C LYS A 68 -43.46 4.24 -73.94
N ARG A 69 -43.33 5.52 -73.57
CA ARG A 69 -43.06 6.63 -74.49
C ARG A 69 -41.74 7.32 -74.12
N ARG A 70 -41.13 7.96 -75.11
CA ARG A 70 -39.90 8.74 -74.91
C ARG A 70 -40.24 10.04 -74.17
N SER A 71 -39.36 10.41 -73.25
CA SER A 71 -39.40 11.71 -72.56
C SER A 71 -38.39 12.63 -73.22
N LYS A 72 -38.80 13.85 -73.59
CA LYS A 72 -37.93 14.86 -74.18
C LYS A 72 -37.67 15.98 -73.18
N ASN A 73 -36.54 16.66 -73.36
CA ASN A 73 -36.18 17.85 -72.60
C ASN A 73 -36.26 17.62 -71.08
N VAL A 74 -35.74 16.48 -70.59
CA VAL A 74 -35.77 16.17 -69.16
C VAL A 74 -34.77 17.07 -68.46
N CYS A 75 -35.26 18.09 -67.77
CA CYS A 75 -34.47 19.02 -67.00
C CYS A 75 -34.40 18.59 -65.54
N LEU A 76 -33.22 18.15 -65.12
CA LEU A 76 -32.94 17.71 -63.75
C LEU A 76 -32.34 18.84 -62.92
N THR A 77 -32.99 19.15 -61.81
CA THR A 77 -32.60 20.19 -60.85
C THR A 77 -32.51 19.60 -59.45
N ALA A 78 -31.72 20.22 -58.57
CA ALA A 78 -31.64 19.83 -57.17
C ALA A 78 -31.83 21.03 -56.25
N PHE A 79 -32.51 20.78 -55.13
CA PHE A 79 -32.84 21.74 -54.11
C PHE A 79 -32.45 21.18 -52.75
N THR A 80 -32.03 22.06 -51.84
CA THR A 80 -31.89 21.71 -50.43
C THR A 80 -32.38 22.87 -49.58
N ASN A 81 -32.99 22.54 -48.44
CA ASN A 81 -33.39 23.51 -47.44
C ASN A 81 -32.34 23.63 -46.32
N GLY A 82 -31.27 22.82 -46.37
CA GLY A 82 -30.23 22.84 -45.36
C GLY A 82 -28.89 23.26 -45.89
N LEU A 83 -27.86 22.95 -45.09
CA LEU A 83 -26.49 23.38 -45.35
C LEU A 83 -25.73 22.45 -46.29
N ALA A 84 -26.35 21.38 -46.81
CA ALA A 84 -25.69 20.48 -47.75
C ALA A 84 -25.31 21.21 -49.05
N GLU A 85 -24.13 20.94 -49.57
CA GLU A 85 -23.64 21.48 -50.84
C GLU A 85 -23.37 20.34 -51.82
N LEU A 86 -23.65 20.56 -53.11
CA LEU A 86 -23.20 19.65 -54.18
C LEU A 86 -21.86 20.17 -54.73
N VAL A 87 -20.77 19.43 -54.48
CA VAL A 87 -19.40 19.89 -54.82
C VAL A 87 -18.99 19.44 -56.22
N ARG A 88 -19.37 18.21 -56.60
CA ARG A 88 -19.23 17.72 -57.97
C ARG A 88 -20.58 17.19 -58.41
N SER A 89 -21.30 18.06 -59.10
CA SER A 89 -22.56 17.76 -59.75
C SER A 89 -22.54 18.40 -61.13
N PRO A 90 -23.10 17.75 -62.16
CA PRO A 90 -23.25 18.36 -63.47
C PRO A 90 -24.28 19.52 -63.49
N PHE A 91 -24.92 19.80 -62.36
CA PHE A 91 -25.90 20.89 -62.18
C PHE A 91 -25.71 21.61 -60.83
N PRO A 92 -25.98 22.92 -60.76
CA PRO A 92 -25.91 23.67 -59.51
C PRO A 92 -27.05 23.28 -58.55
N LEU A 93 -26.76 23.35 -57.25
CA LEU A 93 -27.77 23.20 -56.20
C LEU A 93 -28.49 24.54 -56.01
N GLN A 94 -29.82 24.55 -56.14
CA GLN A 94 -30.64 25.76 -56.00
C GLN A 94 -31.21 25.86 -54.58
N ARG A 95 -31.31 27.09 -54.05
CA ARG A 95 -32.04 27.35 -52.80
C ARG A 95 -33.51 27.68 -53.13
N PRO A 96 -34.49 27.18 -52.37
CA PRO A 96 -35.88 27.57 -52.57
C PRO A 96 -36.02 29.09 -52.44
N GLY A 97 -36.68 29.72 -53.42
CA GLY A 97 -36.96 31.16 -53.41
C GLY A 97 -35.99 32.04 -54.19
N THR A 98 -34.90 31.50 -54.76
CA THR A 98 -34.00 32.27 -55.64
C THR A 98 -34.21 31.95 -57.13
N SER A 99 -35.37 31.40 -57.53
CA SER A 99 -35.67 31.27 -58.96
C SER A 99 -35.96 32.66 -59.51
N GLU A 100 -34.93 33.35 -59.99
CA GLU A 100 -35.10 34.36 -61.03
C GLU A 100 -35.99 33.74 -62.11
N ASP A 101 -37.05 34.46 -62.48
CA ASP A 101 -38.08 34.05 -63.42
C ASP A 101 -37.47 33.25 -64.58
N ALA A 102 -37.51 31.93 -64.46
CA ALA A 102 -37.01 31.04 -65.48
C ALA A 102 -37.98 31.20 -66.65
N ASN A 103 -37.59 32.02 -67.64
CA ASN A 103 -38.28 32.15 -68.91
C ASN A 103 -38.78 30.77 -69.32
N GLU A 104 -40.10 30.65 -69.51
CA GLU A 104 -40.82 29.42 -69.85
C GLU A 104 -40.04 28.63 -70.91
N GLY A 105 -39.27 27.62 -70.49
CA GLY A 105 -38.50 26.74 -71.39
C GLY A 105 -37.00 26.63 -71.14
N SER A 106 -36.36 27.51 -70.36
CA SER A 106 -34.92 27.40 -70.08
C SER A 106 -34.65 26.43 -68.91
N CYS A 107 -33.85 25.37 -69.15
CA CYS A 107 -33.43 24.44 -68.10
C CYS A 107 -32.25 25.01 -67.32
N SER A 108 -32.44 25.33 -66.05
CA SER A 108 -31.39 25.82 -65.14
C SER A 108 -30.54 24.70 -64.52
N GLY A 109 -30.75 23.46 -64.92
CA GLY A 109 -30.09 22.26 -64.39
C GLY A 109 -29.45 21.41 -65.49
N LEU A 110 -29.39 20.10 -65.27
CA LEU A 110 -28.88 19.16 -66.27
C LEU A 110 -29.99 18.80 -67.25
N LEU A 111 -29.82 19.22 -68.51
CA LEU A 111 -30.71 18.86 -69.59
C LEU A 111 -30.31 17.48 -70.15
N ILE A 112 -31.25 16.54 -70.12
CA ILE A 112 -31.17 15.26 -70.83
C ILE A 112 -32.11 15.40 -72.04
N PRO A 113 -31.57 15.54 -73.27
CA PRO A 113 -32.37 15.89 -74.45
C PRO A 113 -33.50 14.89 -74.73
N GLU A 114 -33.21 13.60 -74.55
CA GLU A 114 -34.15 12.52 -74.78
C GLU A 114 -33.81 11.35 -73.85
N LEU A 115 -34.84 10.72 -73.30
CA LEU A 115 -34.73 9.48 -72.52
C LEU A 115 -35.75 8.48 -73.06
N ALA A 116 -35.26 7.41 -73.69
CA ALA A 116 -36.10 6.42 -74.34
C ALA A 116 -36.99 5.65 -73.34
N ALA A 117 -37.99 4.95 -73.87
CA ALA A 117 -38.84 4.08 -73.04
C ALA A 117 -37.98 3.00 -72.37
N ALA A 118 -38.18 2.78 -71.06
CA ALA A 118 -37.41 1.87 -70.23
C ALA A 118 -35.91 2.21 -70.02
N GLU A 119 -35.42 3.35 -70.53
CA GLU A 119 -34.04 3.79 -70.37
C GLU A 119 -33.81 4.46 -69.00
N ALA A 120 -32.57 4.40 -68.51
CA ALA A 120 -32.15 5.10 -67.30
C ALA A 120 -30.91 5.95 -67.56
N PHE A 121 -30.96 7.19 -67.09
CA PHE A 121 -29.80 8.06 -66.98
C PHE A 121 -29.26 7.98 -65.55
N TRP A 122 -27.95 7.94 -65.39
CA TRP A 122 -27.30 7.94 -64.09
C TRP A 122 -26.16 8.96 -64.05
N THR A 123 -25.97 9.58 -62.89
CA THR A 123 -24.85 10.49 -62.66
C THR A 123 -24.39 10.40 -61.21
N ALA A 124 -23.10 10.60 -61.00
CA ALA A 124 -22.53 10.69 -59.65
C ALA A 124 -22.68 12.12 -59.12
N VAL A 125 -23.06 12.22 -57.85
CA VAL A 125 -23.24 13.49 -57.16
C VAL A 125 -22.43 13.43 -55.87
N ASP A 126 -21.47 14.35 -55.72
CA ASP A 126 -20.67 14.50 -54.51
C ASP A 126 -21.35 15.52 -53.59
N VAL A 127 -21.77 15.06 -52.42
CA VAL A 127 -22.44 15.85 -51.38
C VAL A 127 -21.42 16.23 -50.29
N LYS A 128 -21.42 17.50 -49.91
CA LYS A 128 -20.62 18.04 -48.81
C LYS A 128 -21.55 18.56 -47.72
N LEU A 129 -21.24 18.21 -46.48
CA LEU A 129 -21.86 18.79 -45.30
C LEU A 129 -20.87 19.78 -44.66
N PRO A 130 -21.29 20.99 -44.28
CA PRO A 130 -20.39 21.98 -43.70
C PRO A 130 -20.11 21.77 -42.20
N GLY A 131 -20.64 20.70 -41.58
CA GLY A 131 -20.27 20.33 -40.22
C GLY A 131 -21.03 19.12 -39.66
N PRO A 132 -20.54 18.55 -38.54
CA PRO A 132 -21.12 17.37 -37.88
C PRO A 132 -22.47 17.64 -37.19
N ALA A 133 -22.79 18.90 -36.89
CA ALA A 133 -24.02 19.31 -36.20
C ALA A 133 -25.12 19.83 -37.14
N ALA A 134 -24.88 19.87 -38.46
CA ALA A 134 -25.88 20.34 -39.40
C ALA A 134 -27.06 19.35 -39.42
N ALA A 135 -28.26 19.84 -39.05
CA ALA A 135 -29.49 19.06 -39.12
C ALA A 135 -29.63 18.42 -40.52
N THR A 136 -29.99 17.14 -40.54
CA THR A 136 -30.22 16.35 -41.76
C THR A 136 -31.26 17.04 -42.63
N ALA A 137 -30.84 17.74 -43.67
CA ALA A 137 -31.75 18.27 -44.67
C ALA A 137 -31.71 17.37 -45.91
N PRO A 138 -32.84 16.81 -46.34
CA PRO A 138 -32.89 16.02 -47.55
C PRO A 138 -32.55 16.91 -48.75
N ILE A 139 -31.74 16.39 -49.66
CA ILE A 139 -31.56 16.99 -50.99
C ILE A 139 -32.71 16.49 -51.86
N GLN A 140 -33.54 17.39 -52.34
CA GLN A 140 -34.65 17.10 -53.26
C GLN A 140 -34.15 17.24 -54.70
N PHE A 141 -34.47 16.28 -55.55
CA PHE A 141 -34.18 16.30 -56.98
C PHE A 141 -35.50 16.38 -57.75
N ASN A 142 -35.62 17.34 -58.66
CA ASN A 142 -36.82 17.51 -59.48
C ASN A 142 -36.43 17.32 -60.95
N ALA A 143 -37.14 16.44 -61.66
CA ALA A 143 -37.05 16.28 -63.10
C ALA A 143 -38.33 16.82 -63.74
N SER A 144 -38.22 17.91 -64.49
CA SER A 144 -39.31 18.40 -65.33
C SER A 144 -39.11 17.94 -66.77
N TYR A 145 -40.15 17.44 -67.43
CA TYR A 145 -40.01 16.81 -68.75
C TYR A 145 -41.25 16.97 -69.60
N GLU A 146 -41.07 16.83 -70.91
CA GLU A 146 -42.13 16.84 -71.90
C GLU A 146 -42.41 15.43 -72.39
N LEU A 147 -43.68 15.02 -72.29
CA LEU A 147 -44.14 13.78 -72.88
C LEU A 147 -44.35 14.00 -74.38
N ALA A 148 -43.80 13.09 -75.19
CA ALA A 148 -44.17 12.98 -76.60
C ALA A 148 -45.63 12.51 -76.71
N SER A 149 -46.58 13.45 -76.59
CA SER A 149 -48.02 13.23 -76.72
C SER A 149 -48.58 14.09 -77.86
N SER A 150 -49.65 13.60 -78.48
CA SER A 150 -50.22 14.01 -79.77
C SER A 150 -50.73 15.46 -79.81
N GLY A 151 -49.81 16.43 -79.87
CA GLY A 151 -50.08 17.79 -80.35
C GLY A 151 -49.97 18.92 -79.33
N LYS A 152 -49.77 18.65 -78.03
CA LYS A 152 -49.44 19.68 -77.01
C LYS A 152 -48.44 19.14 -75.98
N PRO A 153 -47.32 19.82 -75.71
CA PRO A 153 -46.37 19.42 -74.68
C PRO A 153 -47.02 19.57 -73.30
N ALA A 154 -47.26 18.45 -72.63
CA ALA A 154 -47.68 18.45 -71.22
C ALA A 154 -46.42 18.33 -70.35
N ARG A 155 -46.13 19.38 -69.58
CA ARG A 155 -44.99 19.40 -68.66
C ARG A 155 -45.35 18.62 -67.40
N THR A 156 -44.61 17.57 -67.12
CA THR A 156 -44.77 16.76 -65.91
C THR A 156 -43.54 16.94 -65.02
N VAL A 157 -43.71 16.84 -63.69
CA VAL A 157 -42.61 16.93 -62.72
C VAL A 157 -42.59 15.66 -61.87
N THR A 158 -41.41 15.06 -61.75
CA THR A 158 -41.13 13.96 -60.81
C THR A 158 -40.12 14.45 -59.78
N THR A 159 -40.33 14.11 -58.51
CA THR A 159 -39.41 14.45 -57.41
C THR A 159 -38.80 13.19 -56.78
N GLY A 160 -37.54 13.26 -56.35
CA GLY A 160 -36.87 12.25 -55.54
C GLY A 160 -36.07 12.90 -54.41
N THR A 161 -35.81 12.17 -53.32
CA THR A 161 -35.07 12.69 -52.15
C THR A 161 -33.81 11.87 -51.88
N LEU A 162 -32.76 12.54 -51.41
CA LEU A 162 -31.57 11.92 -50.83
C LEU A 162 -31.48 12.35 -49.36
N ASP A 163 -31.77 11.40 -48.46
CA ASP A 163 -31.59 11.58 -47.03
C ASP A 163 -30.12 11.42 -46.68
N VAL A 164 -29.49 12.53 -46.32
CA VAL A 164 -28.12 12.56 -45.85
C VAL A 164 -28.15 12.49 -44.33
N LYS A 165 -27.73 11.35 -43.76
CA LYS A 165 -27.60 11.20 -42.31
C LYS A 165 -26.13 11.33 -41.92
N PRO A 166 -25.75 12.17 -40.94
CA PRO A 166 -24.42 12.12 -40.36
C PRO A 166 -24.26 10.75 -39.70
N VAL A 167 -23.17 10.04 -40.00
CA VAL A 167 -22.78 8.89 -39.20
C VAL A 167 -22.47 9.42 -37.80
N ALA A 168 -23.25 8.98 -36.81
CA ALA A 168 -23.06 9.37 -35.42
C ALA A 168 -21.59 9.16 -35.05
N GLY A 169 -20.97 10.18 -34.45
CA GLY A 169 -19.60 10.05 -33.98
C GLY A 169 -19.45 8.87 -33.03
N PHE A 170 -18.20 8.42 -32.83
CA PHE A 170 -17.84 7.46 -31.81
C PHE A 170 -18.65 7.70 -30.53
N GLY A 171 -19.54 6.77 -30.19
CA GLY A 171 -20.32 6.88 -28.96
C GLY A 171 -19.39 6.95 -27.75
N ALA A 172 -19.92 7.36 -26.58
CA ALA A 172 -19.14 7.39 -25.34
C ALA A 172 -18.44 6.04 -25.04
N ASN A 173 -19.01 4.94 -25.55
CA ASN A 173 -18.56 3.55 -25.42
C ASN A 173 -17.64 3.07 -26.56
N ALA A 174 -17.23 3.94 -27.50
CA ALA A 174 -16.36 3.55 -28.60
C ALA A 174 -14.96 3.12 -28.12
N LEU A 175 -14.50 3.69 -27.02
CA LEU A 175 -13.26 3.30 -26.35
C LEU A 175 -13.53 3.15 -24.86
N GLN A 176 -13.35 1.93 -24.36
CA GLN A 176 -13.37 1.62 -22.94
C GLN A 176 -11.98 1.13 -22.51
N VAL A 177 -11.51 1.63 -21.37
CA VAL A 177 -10.19 1.30 -20.83
C VAL A 177 -10.37 0.96 -19.36
N GLU A 178 -9.93 -0.23 -18.98
CA GLU A 178 -9.89 -0.68 -17.59
C GLU A 178 -8.45 -1.05 -17.21
N ALA A 179 -8.01 -0.64 -16.03
CA ALA A 179 -6.72 -1.06 -15.49
C ALA A 179 -6.97 -1.93 -14.26
N LYS A 180 -6.38 -3.14 -14.22
CA LYS A 180 -6.48 -4.08 -13.10
C LYS A 180 -5.09 -4.52 -12.67
N VAL A 181 -4.84 -4.46 -11.37
CA VAL A 181 -3.59 -4.95 -10.78
C VAL A 181 -3.79 -6.41 -10.37
N VAL A 182 -2.84 -7.28 -10.72
CA VAL A 182 -2.92 -8.71 -10.38
C VAL A 182 -2.81 -8.94 -8.87
N SER A 183 -1.95 -8.17 -8.20
CA SER A 183 -1.85 -8.12 -6.74
C SER A 183 -2.04 -6.69 -6.24
N ALA A 184 -3.03 -6.49 -5.38
CA ALA A 184 -3.28 -5.18 -4.77
C ALA A 184 -2.16 -4.73 -3.81
N VAL A 185 -1.23 -5.62 -3.46
CA VAL A 185 -0.10 -5.34 -2.57
C VAL A 185 1.22 -5.50 -3.33
N LEU A 186 2.06 -4.47 -3.27
CA LEU A 186 3.44 -4.47 -3.76
C LEU A 186 4.41 -4.43 -2.58
N HIS A 187 5.40 -5.30 -2.63
CA HIS A 187 6.45 -5.41 -1.63
C HIS A 187 7.79 -4.92 -2.19
N ASP A 188 8.71 -4.58 -1.30
CA ASP A 188 10.07 -4.22 -1.67
C ASP A 188 10.71 -5.32 -2.52
N THR A 189 11.39 -4.94 -3.61
CA THR A 189 12.02 -5.82 -4.62
C THR A 189 11.10 -6.77 -5.41
N GLN A 190 9.80 -6.82 -5.13
CA GLN A 190 8.86 -7.65 -5.88
C GLN A 190 8.32 -6.92 -7.11
N LYS A 191 8.10 -7.70 -8.17
CA LYS A 191 7.47 -7.25 -9.41
C LYS A 191 6.00 -7.64 -9.37
N THR A 192 5.12 -6.72 -9.72
CA THR A 192 3.69 -7.01 -9.92
C THR A 192 3.29 -6.63 -11.33
N ARG A 193 2.15 -7.16 -11.79
CA ARG A 193 1.62 -6.85 -13.11
C ARG A 193 0.37 -5.99 -13.02
N VAL A 194 0.33 -4.97 -13.86
CA VAL A 194 -0.85 -4.15 -14.11
C VAL A 194 -1.30 -4.43 -15.54
N THR A 195 -2.51 -4.94 -15.70
CA THR A 195 -3.08 -5.25 -17.00
C THR A 195 -4.06 -4.15 -17.39
N VAL A 196 -3.83 -3.54 -18.55
CA VAL A 196 -4.72 -2.55 -19.16
C VAL A 196 -5.54 -3.25 -20.23
N LEU A 197 -6.85 -3.37 -20.01
CA LEU A 197 -7.81 -3.90 -20.97
C LEU A 197 -8.40 -2.74 -21.77
N ILE A 198 -8.16 -2.76 -23.08
CA ILE A 198 -8.65 -1.74 -24.00
C ILE A 198 -9.68 -2.40 -24.92
N THR A 199 -10.90 -1.88 -24.93
CA THR A 199 -12.00 -2.40 -25.74
C THR A 199 -12.45 -1.35 -26.76
N ASN A 200 -12.43 -1.74 -28.04
CA ASN A 200 -12.95 -0.94 -29.14
C ASN A 200 -14.41 -1.31 -29.38
N GLY A 201 -15.33 -0.49 -28.88
CA GLY A 201 -16.76 -0.61 -29.13
C GLY A 201 -17.20 0.00 -30.47
N GLY A 202 -16.28 0.53 -31.26
CA GLY A 202 -16.52 1.11 -32.57
C GLY A 202 -16.57 0.08 -33.71
N THR A 203 -16.88 0.56 -34.91
CA THR A 203 -16.94 -0.22 -36.15
C THR A 203 -15.67 -0.12 -37.00
N GLU A 204 -14.71 0.70 -36.58
CA GLU A 204 -13.44 0.94 -37.28
C GLU A 204 -12.25 0.56 -36.39
N PRO A 205 -11.11 0.13 -36.97
CA PRO A 205 -9.90 -0.12 -36.21
C PRO A 205 -9.35 1.18 -35.59
N LEU A 206 -8.78 1.05 -34.39
CA LEU A 206 -8.20 2.17 -33.64
C LEU A 206 -6.70 1.97 -33.46
N GLU A 207 -5.89 2.96 -33.85
CA GLU A 207 -4.45 3.01 -33.58
C GLU A 207 -4.20 3.53 -32.16
N LEU A 208 -3.46 2.80 -31.34
CA LEU A 208 -3.28 3.09 -29.92
C LEU A 208 -1.90 3.70 -29.61
N THR A 209 -1.91 4.67 -28.70
CA THR A 209 -0.76 5.15 -27.96
C THR A 209 -1.09 5.09 -26.46
N ILE A 210 -0.31 4.35 -25.69
CA ILE A 210 -0.53 4.14 -24.25
C ILE A 210 0.63 4.77 -23.49
N GLU A 211 0.31 5.76 -22.66
CA GLU A 211 1.26 6.47 -21.82
C GLU A 211 1.01 6.09 -20.35
N PRO A 212 1.88 5.25 -19.76
CA PRO A 212 1.80 4.95 -18.33
C PRO A 212 2.28 6.14 -17.50
N VAL A 213 1.47 6.54 -16.52
CA VAL A 213 1.83 7.54 -15.51
C VAL A 213 1.75 6.87 -14.15
N GLY A 214 2.88 6.29 -13.74
CA GLY A 214 3.05 5.67 -12.44
C GLY A 214 3.45 6.68 -11.36
N PRO A 215 3.41 6.27 -10.08
CA PRO A 215 4.01 7.04 -9.01
C PRO A 215 5.53 7.15 -9.22
N LYS A 216 6.15 8.28 -8.81
CA LYS A 216 7.58 8.58 -9.04
C LYS A 216 8.55 7.50 -8.54
N TRP A 217 8.15 6.79 -7.49
CA TRP A 217 8.93 5.72 -6.87
C TRP A 217 8.91 4.40 -7.65
N ALA A 218 8.08 4.26 -8.68
CA ALA A 218 7.91 3.04 -9.46
C ALA A 218 8.25 3.22 -10.94
N THR A 219 8.78 2.15 -11.54
CA THR A 219 8.91 2.00 -12.99
C THR A 219 7.81 1.09 -13.52
N LEU A 220 7.26 1.45 -14.67
CA LEU A 220 6.31 0.65 -15.45
C LEU A 220 6.98 0.27 -16.76
N GLU A 221 7.30 -0.99 -16.92
CA GLU A 221 7.87 -1.53 -18.15
C GLU A 221 6.82 -2.36 -18.87
N VAL A 222 6.74 -2.27 -20.21
CA VAL A 222 5.77 -3.07 -20.97
C VAL A 222 6.25 -4.52 -20.98
N ASP A 223 5.40 -5.44 -20.53
CA ASP A 223 5.63 -6.89 -20.59
C ASP A 223 5.21 -7.40 -21.99
N GLY A 224 6.15 -7.32 -22.93
CA GLY A 224 5.99 -7.79 -24.30
C GLY A 224 5.62 -6.71 -25.35
N PRO A 225 5.26 -7.11 -26.58
CA PRO A 225 4.92 -6.16 -27.63
C PRO A 225 3.57 -5.49 -27.38
N ALA A 226 3.56 -4.17 -27.24
CA ALA A 226 2.32 -3.42 -27.11
C ALA A 226 1.54 -3.42 -28.45
N PRO A 227 0.27 -3.86 -28.47
CA PRO A 227 -0.59 -3.79 -29.63
C PRO A 227 -0.78 -2.34 -30.05
N ARG A 228 -0.51 -2.06 -31.33
CA ARG A 228 -0.71 -0.72 -31.90
C ARG A 228 -2.09 -0.52 -32.50
N ILE A 229 -2.83 -1.60 -32.78
CA ILE A 229 -4.14 -1.53 -33.43
C ILE A 229 -5.11 -2.42 -32.66
N VAL A 230 -6.31 -1.91 -32.41
CA VAL A 230 -7.44 -2.68 -31.88
C VAL A 230 -8.53 -2.75 -32.94
N GLU A 231 -8.84 -3.96 -33.36
CA GLU A 231 -9.86 -4.22 -34.37
C GLU A 231 -11.26 -3.80 -33.87
N PRO A 232 -12.21 -3.51 -34.79
CA PRO A 232 -13.59 -3.23 -34.42
C PRO A 232 -14.19 -4.32 -33.53
N GLN A 233 -14.99 -3.92 -32.53
CA GLN A 233 -15.69 -4.84 -31.63
C GLN A 233 -14.77 -5.85 -30.92
N SER A 234 -13.49 -5.50 -30.73
CA SER A 234 -12.50 -6.36 -30.11
C SER A 234 -11.87 -5.72 -28.88
N SER A 235 -11.23 -6.54 -28.07
CA SER A 235 -10.48 -6.12 -26.89
C SER A 235 -9.05 -6.62 -26.97
N VAL A 236 -8.11 -5.80 -26.52
CA VAL A 236 -6.72 -6.21 -26.35
C VAL A 236 -6.24 -5.84 -24.96
N SER A 237 -5.43 -6.71 -24.35
CA SER A 237 -4.81 -6.49 -23.05
C SER A 237 -3.33 -6.20 -23.20
N VAL A 238 -2.85 -5.17 -22.52
CA VAL A 238 -1.43 -4.85 -22.42
C VAL A 238 -1.01 -5.01 -20.96
N ALA A 239 0.01 -5.82 -20.72
CA ALA A 239 0.57 -6.00 -19.39
C ALA A 239 1.75 -5.04 -19.18
N TYR A 240 1.77 -4.39 -18.04
CA TYR A 240 2.89 -3.60 -17.56
C TYR A 240 3.43 -4.25 -16.30
N GLU A 241 4.74 -4.43 -16.25
CA GLU A 241 5.46 -4.83 -15.05
C GLU A 241 5.77 -3.59 -14.23
N LEU A 242 5.23 -3.56 -13.01
CA LEU A 242 5.41 -2.49 -12.04
C LEU A 242 6.47 -2.93 -11.03
N THR A 243 7.57 -2.20 -10.99
CA THR A 243 8.69 -2.41 -10.06
C THR A 243 8.87 -1.17 -9.18
N ALA A 244 9.00 -1.37 -7.87
CA ALA A 244 9.39 -0.28 -6.97
C ALA A 244 10.90 -0.03 -7.09
N ASN A 245 11.30 1.21 -7.42
CA ASN A 245 12.70 1.61 -7.55
C ASN A 245 13.34 1.99 -6.22
N GLU A 246 12.51 2.42 -5.27
CA GLU A 246 12.92 2.87 -3.95
C GLU A 246 11.95 2.36 -2.88
N ARG A 247 12.40 2.42 -1.62
CA ARG A 247 11.54 2.11 -0.47
C ARG A 247 10.52 3.24 -0.32
N VAL A 248 9.27 2.88 -0.08
CA VAL A 248 8.16 3.84 0.02
C VAL A 248 7.43 3.66 1.33
N GLU A 249 6.84 4.75 1.83
CA GLU A 249 5.93 4.67 2.96
C GLU A 249 4.76 3.71 2.66
N PRO A 250 4.43 2.79 3.59
CA PRO A 250 3.29 1.90 3.44
C PRO A 250 1.98 2.69 3.36
N ARG A 251 1.39 2.77 2.17
CA ARG A 251 0.10 3.42 1.91
C ARG A 251 -0.46 3.01 0.55
N LYS A 252 -1.70 3.42 0.31
CA LYS A 252 -2.36 3.32 -1.00
C LYS A 252 -1.80 4.40 -1.93
N HIS A 253 -1.35 4.00 -3.10
CA HIS A 253 -0.87 4.85 -4.18
C HIS A 253 -1.71 4.59 -5.43
N THR A 254 -1.99 5.65 -6.18
CA THR A 254 -2.79 5.56 -7.42
C THR A 254 -1.89 5.89 -8.60
N GLY A 255 -1.88 5.01 -9.61
CA GLY A 255 -1.30 5.29 -10.91
C GLY A 255 -2.41 5.42 -11.96
N MET A 256 -2.04 5.86 -13.16
CA MET A 256 -2.97 5.99 -14.27
C MET A 256 -2.34 5.64 -15.61
N PHE A 257 -3.17 5.22 -16.56
CA PHE A 257 -2.81 5.04 -17.95
C PHE A 257 -3.60 6.04 -18.79
N SER A 258 -2.89 6.87 -19.55
CA SER A 258 -3.48 7.72 -20.59
C SER A 258 -3.46 6.95 -21.91
N VAL A 259 -4.64 6.55 -22.38
CA VAL A 259 -4.79 5.86 -23.66
C VAL A 259 -5.35 6.84 -24.67
N VAL A 260 -4.57 7.07 -25.71
CA VAL A 260 -4.94 7.87 -26.87
C VAL A 260 -5.16 6.92 -28.04
N ALA A 261 -6.36 6.91 -28.58
CA ALA A 261 -6.71 6.11 -29.75
C ALA A 261 -7.02 7.01 -30.94
N LYS A 262 -6.46 6.68 -32.11
CA LYS A 262 -6.68 7.40 -33.36
C LYS A 262 -7.47 6.53 -34.33
N GLY A 263 -8.65 6.99 -34.73
CA GLY A 263 -9.45 6.32 -35.74
C GLY A 263 -8.88 6.53 -37.16
N SER A 264 -9.38 5.76 -38.12
CA SER A 264 -8.99 5.85 -39.54
C SER A 264 -9.16 7.27 -40.12
N CYS A 265 -10.18 7.98 -39.63
CA CYS A 265 -10.51 9.36 -39.96
C CYS A 265 -9.60 10.42 -39.32
N GLY A 266 -8.63 10.01 -38.50
CA GLY A 266 -7.74 10.92 -37.76
C GLY A 266 -8.32 11.47 -36.46
N ARG A 267 -9.56 11.10 -36.10
CA ARG A 267 -10.15 11.49 -34.81
C ARG A 267 -9.39 10.89 -33.65
N ILE A 268 -9.15 11.70 -32.62
CA ILE A 268 -8.46 11.29 -31.40
C ILE A 268 -9.49 11.05 -30.28
N LEU A 269 -9.43 9.87 -29.67
CA LEU A 269 -10.17 9.51 -28.46
C LEU A 269 -9.17 9.41 -27.31
N ARG A 270 -9.42 10.14 -26.22
CA ARG A 270 -8.61 10.04 -25.00
C ARG A 270 -9.42 9.42 -23.87
N ARG A 271 -8.83 8.45 -23.18
CA ARG A 271 -9.38 7.81 -21.98
C ARG A 271 -8.27 7.64 -20.95
N VAL A 272 -8.65 7.79 -19.69
CA VAL A 272 -7.76 7.59 -18.56
C VAL A 272 -8.31 6.45 -17.72
N ALA A 273 -7.48 5.46 -17.43
CA ALA A 273 -7.81 4.39 -16.49
C ALA A 273 -6.88 4.48 -15.29
N THR A 274 -7.45 4.57 -14.09
CA THR A 274 -6.69 4.58 -12.85
C THR A 274 -6.56 3.17 -12.29
N TYR A 275 -5.48 2.92 -11.59
CA TYR A 275 -5.29 1.71 -10.81
C TYR A 275 -4.74 2.07 -9.44
N ASP A 276 -5.19 1.33 -8.44
CA ASP A 276 -4.75 1.50 -7.07
C ASP A 276 -3.83 0.36 -6.67
N ILE A 277 -2.73 0.70 -6.00
CA ILE A 277 -1.81 -0.25 -5.43
C ILE A 277 -1.46 0.12 -4.00
N THR A 278 -1.47 -0.86 -3.12
CA THR A 278 -1.04 -0.69 -1.74
C THR A 278 0.42 -1.11 -1.66
N TYR A 279 1.31 -0.16 -1.38
CA TYR A 279 2.68 -0.54 -1.03
C TYR A 279 2.69 -0.98 0.43
N GLY A 280 3.21 -2.17 0.71
CA GLY A 280 3.25 -2.72 2.06
C GLY A 280 4.57 -3.43 2.33
N VAL A 281 5.06 -3.35 3.57
CA VAL A 281 6.23 -4.12 3.99
C VAL A 281 5.81 -5.57 4.14
N TYR A 282 6.50 -6.47 3.43
CA TYR A 282 6.18 -7.90 3.46
C TYR A 282 6.21 -8.41 4.90
N GLY A 283 5.11 -9.06 5.30
CA GLY A 283 5.01 -9.71 6.61
C GLY A 283 4.79 -8.76 7.79
N GLU A 284 4.80 -7.44 7.66
CA GLU A 284 4.60 -6.52 8.79
C GLU A 284 3.28 -6.80 9.52
N SER A 285 2.17 -6.79 8.77
CA SER A 285 0.84 -7.05 9.33
C SER A 285 0.71 -8.48 9.85
N ALA A 286 1.26 -9.47 9.15
CA ALA A 286 1.22 -10.87 9.56
C ALA A 286 2.03 -11.12 10.84
N ILE A 287 3.21 -10.50 10.96
CA ILE A 287 4.09 -10.62 12.12
C ILE A 287 3.47 -9.92 13.33
N LEU A 288 3.01 -8.68 13.17
CA LEU A 288 2.40 -7.93 14.26
C LEU A 288 1.13 -8.61 14.78
N THR A 289 0.29 -9.15 13.89
CA THR A 289 -0.90 -9.92 14.29
C THR A 289 -0.55 -11.25 14.95
N THR A 290 0.45 -11.98 14.43
CA THR A 290 0.89 -13.26 15.03
C THR A 290 1.49 -13.05 16.42
N LEU A 291 2.24 -11.96 16.62
CA LEU A 291 2.83 -11.62 17.92
C LEU A 291 1.84 -10.92 18.85
N GLY A 292 0.65 -10.53 18.37
CA GLY A 292 -0.31 -9.73 19.13
C GLY A 292 0.21 -8.33 19.49
N VAL A 293 1.19 -7.80 18.75
CA VAL A 293 1.78 -6.49 19.02
C VAL A 293 1.02 -5.42 18.23
N PRO A 294 0.49 -4.38 18.89
CA PRO A 294 -0.41 -3.41 18.25
C PRO A 294 0.30 -2.51 17.22
N SER A 295 1.63 -2.36 17.31
CA SER A 295 2.40 -1.50 16.42
C SER A 295 3.88 -1.90 16.40
N LEU A 296 4.52 -1.71 15.24
CA LEU A 296 5.97 -1.86 15.07
C LEU A 296 6.78 -1.02 16.06
N LEU A 297 6.24 0.13 16.50
CA LEU A 297 6.88 1.03 17.46
C LEU A 297 6.98 0.44 18.87
N VAL A 298 6.24 -0.62 19.18
CA VAL A 298 6.30 -1.31 20.48
C VAL A 298 7.22 -2.52 20.42
N LEU A 299 7.66 -2.91 19.21
CA LEU A 299 8.41 -4.13 18.97
C LEU A 299 9.73 -4.18 19.75
N PRO A 300 10.58 -3.13 19.83
CA PRO A 300 11.88 -3.24 20.49
C PRO A 300 11.78 -3.62 21.98
N GLY A 301 10.93 -2.92 22.73
CA GLY A 301 10.71 -3.19 24.14
C GLY A 301 9.97 -4.50 24.38
N PHE A 302 8.99 -4.83 23.52
CA PHE A 302 8.34 -6.15 23.54
C PHE A 302 9.35 -7.29 23.42
N LEU A 303 10.27 -7.21 22.45
CA LEU A 303 11.28 -8.23 22.20
C LEU A 303 12.30 -8.32 23.33
N LEU A 304 12.71 -7.19 23.90
CA LEU A 304 13.61 -7.16 25.05
C LEU A 304 12.98 -7.87 26.25
N LEU A 305 11.74 -7.51 26.61
CA LEU A 305 11.03 -8.13 27.73
C LEU A 305 10.73 -9.61 27.47
N SER A 306 10.37 -9.98 26.25
CA SER A 306 10.18 -11.38 25.85
C SER A 306 11.47 -12.18 25.96
N THR A 307 12.61 -11.58 25.62
CA THR A 307 13.95 -12.19 25.80
C THR A 307 14.24 -12.41 27.28
N TRP A 308 13.92 -11.44 28.14
CA TRP A 308 14.10 -11.58 29.59
C TRP A 308 13.18 -12.65 30.17
N MET A 309 11.92 -12.69 29.75
CA MET A 309 10.96 -13.72 30.12
C MET A 309 11.48 -15.11 29.72
N PHE A 310 11.99 -15.26 28.49
CA PHE A 310 12.59 -16.51 28.01
C PHE A 310 13.81 -16.92 28.84
N LEU A 311 14.76 -16.00 29.08
CA LEU A 311 15.97 -16.28 29.87
C LEU A 311 15.66 -16.58 31.34
N SER A 312 14.62 -15.99 31.91
CA SER A 312 14.22 -16.25 33.30
C SER A 312 13.67 -17.67 33.51
N ARG A 313 13.12 -18.30 32.46
CA ARG A 313 12.64 -19.69 32.51
C ARG A 313 13.77 -20.71 32.59
N LEU A 314 14.96 -20.37 32.10
CA LEU A 314 16.14 -21.23 32.19
C LEU A 314 16.66 -21.23 33.63
N GLU A 315 16.75 -22.41 34.26
CA GLU A 315 17.09 -22.58 35.68
C GLU A 315 18.40 -21.90 36.08
N THR A 316 19.41 -21.97 35.21
CA THR A 316 20.75 -21.45 35.49
C THR A 316 20.80 -19.93 35.51
N THR A 317 19.87 -19.24 34.85
CA THR A 317 19.90 -17.78 34.66
C THR A 317 18.84 -17.04 35.46
N ARG A 318 18.28 -17.67 36.51
CA ARG A 318 17.26 -17.07 37.38
C ARG A 318 17.82 -15.94 38.24
N ILE A 319 17.11 -14.81 38.23
CA ILE A 319 17.39 -13.65 39.09
C ILE A 319 16.27 -13.57 40.13
N GLY A 320 16.56 -13.92 41.38
CA GLY A 320 15.52 -14.21 42.39
C GLY A 320 14.53 -13.08 42.70
N TRP A 321 14.85 -11.82 42.44
CA TRP A 321 13.93 -10.70 42.66
C TRP A 321 12.99 -10.40 41.48
N LEU A 322 13.29 -10.93 40.30
CA LEU A 322 12.47 -10.79 39.08
C LEU A 322 11.40 -11.88 38.95
N LEU A 323 11.52 -12.96 39.73
CA LEU A 323 10.50 -14.00 39.81
C LEU A 323 9.50 -13.66 40.91
N GLU A 324 8.26 -14.08 40.72
CA GLU A 324 7.26 -14.03 41.76
C GLU A 324 7.58 -15.08 42.85
N ARG A 325 7.32 -14.72 44.12
CA ARG A 325 7.68 -15.58 45.25
C ARG A 325 6.89 -16.89 45.14
N ASN A 326 7.59 -17.99 44.91
CA ASN A 326 7.09 -19.37 44.78
C ASN A 326 6.61 -19.81 43.39
N THR A 327 6.79 -19.02 42.33
CA THR A 327 6.52 -19.48 40.96
C THR A 327 7.76 -19.39 40.08
N THR A 328 7.82 -20.24 39.04
CA THR A 328 8.81 -20.13 37.96
C THR A 328 8.47 -19.03 36.97
N ASP A 329 7.37 -18.31 37.20
CA ASP A 329 6.87 -17.32 36.28
C ASP A 329 7.56 -15.97 36.51
N PHE A 330 7.89 -15.34 35.39
CA PHE A 330 8.35 -13.97 35.38
C PHE A 330 7.24 -13.08 35.95
N ARG A 331 7.59 -12.14 36.83
CA ARG A 331 6.62 -11.32 37.58
C ARG A 331 5.61 -10.54 36.72
N VAL A 332 5.85 -10.41 35.42
CA VAL A 332 5.03 -9.65 34.49
C VAL A 332 4.63 -10.53 33.30
N SER A 333 3.35 -10.93 33.20
CA SER A 333 2.86 -11.73 32.08
C SER A 333 2.67 -10.86 30.84
N ALA A 334 2.82 -11.42 29.63
CA ALA A 334 2.54 -10.71 28.38
C ALA A 334 1.07 -10.24 28.25
N LYS A 335 0.17 -10.78 29.07
CA LYS A 335 -1.23 -10.35 29.15
C LYS A 335 -1.45 -9.16 30.10
N ASP A 336 -0.49 -8.89 30.97
CA ASP A 336 -0.63 -7.88 32.01
C ASP A 336 -0.36 -6.48 31.43
N PRO A 337 -1.12 -5.46 31.83
CA PRO A 337 -0.93 -4.09 31.36
C PRO A 337 0.46 -3.54 31.71
N GLU A 338 1.06 -4.00 32.80
CA GLU A 338 2.42 -3.63 33.22
C GLU A 338 3.48 -4.06 32.19
N PHE A 339 3.30 -5.21 31.53
CA PHE A 339 4.20 -5.67 30.47
C PHE A 339 4.18 -4.71 29.29
N TRP A 340 2.97 -4.31 28.87
CA TRP A 340 2.81 -3.38 27.75
C TRP A 340 3.31 -1.99 28.09
N LEU A 341 3.09 -1.49 29.31
CA LEU A 341 3.62 -0.21 29.76
C LEU A 341 5.16 -0.21 29.75
N LEU A 342 5.79 -1.27 30.27
CA LEU A 342 7.25 -1.43 30.22
C LEU A 342 7.76 -1.57 28.78
N GLY A 343 7.07 -2.35 27.94
CA GLY A 343 7.42 -2.55 26.54
C GLY A 343 7.37 -1.24 25.74
N ILE A 344 6.34 -0.42 25.94
CA ILE A 344 6.20 0.90 25.31
C ILE A 344 7.29 1.86 25.81
N THR A 345 7.52 1.93 27.12
CA THR A 345 8.54 2.83 27.70
C THR A 345 9.95 2.48 27.25
N ILE A 346 10.31 1.18 27.24
CA ILE A 346 11.60 0.71 26.73
C ILE A 346 11.73 1.00 25.24
N SER A 347 10.66 0.79 24.45
CA SER A 347 10.68 1.12 23.03
C SER A 347 10.92 2.62 22.81
N LEU A 348 10.24 3.50 23.56
CA LEU A 348 10.45 4.95 23.48
C LEU A 348 11.91 5.33 23.75
N VAL A 349 12.53 4.74 24.79
CA VAL A 349 13.96 4.95 25.08
C VAL A 349 14.84 4.44 23.94
N PHE A 350 14.52 3.28 23.38
CA PHE A 350 15.24 2.68 22.25
C PHE A 350 15.25 3.63 21.03
N TYR A 351 14.11 4.26 20.72
CA TYR A 351 14.02 5.27 19.66
C TYR A 351 14.72 6.58 20.04
N ALA A 352 14.56 7.06 21.28
CA ALA A 352 15.16 8.32 21.73
C ALA A 352 16.70 8.31 21.70
N VAL A 353 17.32 7.15 21.94
CA VAL A 353 18.78 6.98 21.86
C VAL A 353 19.27 6.70 20.43
N GLY A 354 18.36 6.56 19.46
CA GLY A 354 18.71 6.36 18.05
C GLY A 354 19.16 4.93 17.71
N PHE A 355 18.77 3.94 18.50
CA PHE A 355 19.13 2.53 18.22
C PHE A 355 18.32 1.90 17.09
N SER A 356 17.22 2.54 16.67
CA SER A 356 16.35 2.04 15.61
C SER A 356 16.56 2.79 14.28
N PRO A 357 16.77 2.08 13.16
CA PRO A 357 16.66 2.68 11.83
C PRO A 357 15.23 3.11 11.47
N LEU A 358 14.21 2.62 12.21
CA LEU A 358 12.82 2.99 11.98
C LEU A 358 12.57 4.41 12.53
N GLY A 359 12.26 5.35 11.65
CA GLY A 359 11.87 6.72 12.00
C GLY A 359 10.46 7.04 11.50
N TYR A 360 9.76 7.93 12.20
CA TYR A 360 8.53 8.54 11.69
C TYR A 360 8.84 9.26 10.37
N GLY A 361 8.32 8.74 9.26
CA GLY A 361 8.50 9.32 7.92
C GLY A 361 9.71 8.82 7.13
N ARG A 362 10.38 7.76 7.58
CA ARG A 362 11.38 7.06 6.74
C ARG A 362 10.78 5.77 6.20
N PRO A 363 10.86 5.54 4.88
CA PRO A 363 10.47 4.26 4.33
C PRO A 363 11.42 3.19 4.87
N TYR A 364 10.86 2.08 5.33
CA TYR A 364 11.62 0.99 5.91
C TYR A 364 11.30 -0.33 5.20
N GLY A 365 12.29 -1.20 5.14
CA GLY A 365 12.18 -2.53 4.54
C GLY A 365 12.23 -3.64 5.58
N LEU A 366 12.13 -4.89 5.09
CA LEU A 366 12.27 -6.09 5.93
C LEU A 366 13.66 -6.16 6.60
N ALA A 367 14.71 -5.68 5.92
CA ALA A 367 16.06 -5.65 6.47
C ALA A 367 16.15 -4.75 7.72
N ASP A 368 15.52 -3.58 7.68
CA ASP A 368 15.51 -2.65 8.82
C ASP A 368 14.72 -3.25 9.99
N LEU A 369 13.63 -3.95 9.69
CA LEU A 369 12.85 -4.69 10.69
C LEU A 369 13.70 -5.80 11.33
N ALA A 370 14.40 -6.60 10.54
CA ALA A 370 15.29 -7.65 11.03
C ALA A 370 16.43 -7.08 11.88
N GLU A 371 16.98 -5.93 11.49
CA GLU A 371 18.02 -5.23 12.25
C GLU A 371 17.50 -4.76 13.63
N VAL A 372 16.32 -4.13 13.67
CA VAL A 372 15.67 -3.74 14.94
C VAL A 372 15.43 -4.95 15.81
N TRP A 373 14.96 -6.04 15.22
CA TRP A 373 14.71 -7.29 15.92
C TRP A 373 15.99 -7.84 16.57
N ALA A 374 17.06 -7.97 15.78
CA ALA A 374 18.34 -8.49 16.23
C ALA A 374 18.97 -7.60 17.30
N LYS A 375 18.96 -6.27 17.12
CA LYS A 375 19.47 -5.31 18.12
C LYS A 375 18.67 -5.38 19.41
N SER A 376 17.35 -5.48 19.35
CA SER A 376 16.48 -5.52 20.54
C SER A 376 16.74 -6.77 21.37
N ILE A 377 16.82 -7.94 20.71
CA ILE A 377 17.18 -9.19 21.38
C ILE A 377 18.61 -9.13 21.93
N GLY A 378 19.57 -8.65 21.14
CA GLY A 378 20.98 -8.57 21.55
C GLY A 378 21.19 -7.66 22.76
N ILE A 379 20.60 -6.46 22.75
CA ILE A 379 20.63 -5.53 23.88
C ILE A 379 19.94 -6.14 25.09
N GLY A 380 18.78 -6.76 24.90
CA GLY A 380 18.07 -7.46 25.97
C GLY A 380 18.90 -8.55 26.62
N LEU A 381 19.56 -9.38 25.82
CA LEU A 381 20.46 -10.43 26.27
C LEU A 381 21.64 -9.86 27.07
N VAL A 382 22.34 -8.85 26.55
CA VAL A 382 23.50 -8.23 27.22
C VAL A 382 23.09 -7.61 28.54
N LEU A 383 21.99 -6.84 28.58
CA LEU A 383 21.49 -6.23 29.81
C LEU A 383 21.09 -7.29 30.84
N TYR A 384 20.39 -8.33 30.41
CA TYR A 384 19.98 -9.42 31.30
C TYR A 384 21.18 -10.14 31.91
N LEU A 385 22.17 -10.50 31.08
CA LEU A 385 23.40 -11.17 31.54
C LEU A 385 24.23 -10.28 32.46
N GLY A 386 24.30 -8.97 32.19
CA GLY A 386 24.93 -7.99 33.06
C GLY A 386 24.23 -7.90 34.42
N LEU A 387 22.90 -7.83 34.43
CA LEU A 387 22.07 -7.88 35.64
C LEU A 387 22.25 -9.19 36.40
N LEU A 388 22.30 -10.33 35.70
CA LEU A 388 22.54 -11.65 36.30
C LEU A 388 23.94 -11.73 36.93
N ALA A 389 24.97 -11.23 36.26
CA ALA A 389 26.34 -11.21 36.79
C ALA A 389 26.41 -10.31 38.03
N ALA A 390 25.86 -9.10 37.96
CA ALA A 390 25.78 -8.18 39.10
C ALA A 390 25.00 -8.80 40.27
N TRP A 391 23.89 -9.46 39.98
CA TRP A 391 23.08 -10.20 40.96
C TRP A 391 23.88 -11.31 41.62
N ARG A 392 24.57 -12.17 40.85
CA ARG A 392 25.39 -13.25 41.41
C ARG A 392 26.53 -12.74 42.27
N VAL A 393 27.18 -11.65 41.85
CA VAL A 393 28.23 -10.98 42.65
C VAL A 393 27.65 -10.45 43.96
N TRP A 394 26.49 -9.79 43.89
CA TRP A 394 25.83 -9.23 45.06
C TRP A 394 25.33 -10.31 46.04
N VAL A 395 24.64 -11.35 45.54
CA VAL A 395 24.24 -12.53 46.34
C VAL A 395 25.46 -13.21 46.94
N GLY A 396 26.54 -13.35 46.18
CA GLY A 396 27.80 -13.90 46.65
C GLY A 396 28.49 -13.08 47.73
N ARG A 397 28.23 -11.76 47.83
CA ARG A 397 28.75 -10.87 48.87
C ARG A 397 27.86 -10.75 50.11
N THR A 398 26.62 -11.23 50.03
CA THR A 398 25.59 -11.06 51.07
C THR A 398 25.18 -12.39 51.70
N THR A 399 25.07 -13.47 50.92
CA THR A 399 24.58 -14.77 51.44
C THR A 399 25.68 -15.47 52.24
N LEU A 400 25.41 -15.88 53.48
CA LEU A 400 26.32 -16.68 54.28
C LEU A 400 26.55 -18.07 53.64
N ARG A 401 27.71 -18.66 53.90
CA ARG A 401 28.07 -20.03 53.47
C ARG A 401 28.64 -20.81 54.65
N SER A 402 28.41 -22.12 54.67
CA SER A 402 28.89 -22.97 55.76
C SER A 402 30.39 -23.12 55.89
N GLY A 403 31.13 -22.82 54.82
CA GLY A 403 32.59 -22.74 54.86
C GLY A 403 33.15 -21.33 55.03
N ASP A 404 32.33 -20.32 55.31
CA ASP A 404 32.84 -18.96 55.53
C ASP A 404 33.61 -18.89 56.86
N SER A 405 34.75 -18.19 56.84
CA SER A 405 35.47 -17.83 58.06
C SER A 405 34.67 -16.83 58.91
N VAL A 406 35.07 -16.64 60.18
CA VAL A 406 34.46 -15.64 61.08
C VAL A 406 34.41 -14.27 60.43
N VAL A 407 35.56 -13.77 59.94
CA VAL A 407 35.69 -12.45 59.31
C VAL A 407 34.79 -12.35 58.07
N ALA A 408 34.78 -13.38 57.21
CA ALA A 408 33.93 -13.41 56.02
C ALA A 408 32.43 -13.39 56.37
N THR A 409 32.04 -14.11 57.41
CA THR A 409 30.67 -14.18 57.93
C THR A 409 30.22 -12.83 58.46
N LEU A 410 30.99 -12.23 59.37
CA LEU A 410 30.67 -10.91 59.93
C LEU A 410 30.61 -9.84 58.83
N LYS A 411 31.52 -9.87 57.85
CA LYS A 411 31.47 -8.97 56.69
C LYS A 411 30.20 -9.12 55.86
N ARG A 412 29.73 -10.36 55.65
CA ARG A 412 28.46 -10.63 54.97
C ARG A 412 27.25 -10.22 55.82
N MET A 413 27.30 -10.38 57.14
CA MET A 413 26.27 -9.91 58.08
C MET A 413 26.13 -8.39 58.02
N VAL A 414 27.25 -7.65 58.05
CA VAL A 414 27.25 -6.19 57.85
C VAL A 414 26.67 -5.81 56.49
N ASN A 415 27.04 -6.51 55.41
CA ASN A 415 26.49 -6.27 54.07
C ASN A 415 24.98 -6.54 53.97
N ASN A 416 24.42 -7.39 54.84
CA ASN A 416 22.98 -7.65 54.95
C ASN A 416 22.25 -6.66 55.86
N GLY A 417 22.97 -5.74 56.52
CA GLY A 417 22.40 -4.83 57.51
C GLY A 417 22.10 -5.51 58.86
N TRP A 418 22.63 -6.71 59.11
CA TRP A 418 22.56 -7.37 60.41
C TRP A 418 23.68 -6.82 61.30
N ASP A 419 23.59 -5.56 61.70
CA ASP A 419 24.66 -4.88 62.47
C ASP A 419 24.53 -5.07 63.98
N GLU A 420 23.40 -5.59 64.44
CA GLU A 420 23.19 -5.95 65.85
C GLU A 420 23.86 -7.29 66.16
N ILE A 421 24.55 -7.35 67.30
CA ILE A 421 25.17 -8.58 67.78
C ILE A 421 24.06 -9.60 68.13
N PRO A 422 24.05 -10.79 67.52
CA PRO A 422 23.08 -11.84 67.82
C PRO A 422 23.02 -12.17 69.32
N ARG A 423 21.84 -12.04 69.91
CA ARG A 423 21.60 -12.40 71.34
C ARG A 423 20.76 -13.66 71.51
N ASP A 424 20.10 -14.09 70.45
CA ASP A 424 19.23 -15.27 70.47
C ASP A 424 20.09 -16.54 70.40
N VAL A 425 20.27 -17.18 71.56
CA VAL A 425 21.01 -18.44 71.69
C VAL A 425 20.09 -19.61 71.36
N VAL A 426 20.56 -20.51 70.50
CA VAL A 426 19.86 -21.72 70.09
C VAL A 426 20.73 -22.95 70.35
N ASP A 427 20.11 -24.06 70.75
CA ASP A 427 20.77 -25.35 70.86
C ASP A 427 20.53 -26.17 69.58
N VAL A 428 21.61 -26.58 68.93
CA VAL A 428 21.60 -27.41 67.72
C VAL A 428 22.26 -28.73 68.06
N ASN A 429 21.46 -29.73 68.46
CA ASN A 429 21.93 -31.07 68.83
C ASN A 429 23.06 -31.08 69.88
N GLY A 430 22.97 -30.23 70.90
CA GLY A 430 23.97 -30.08 71.96
C GLY A 430 25.10 -29.11 71.62
N SER A 431 25.08 -28.49 70.44
CA SER A 431 26.01 -27.44 70.01
C SER A 431 25.33 -26.07 70.14
N ILE A 432 25.99 -25.12 70.78
CA ILE A 432 25.43 -23.79 71.02
C ILE A 432 25.65 -22.92 69.79
N GLY A 433 24.58 -22.37 69.23
CA GLY A 433 24.63 -21.42 68.12
C GLY A 433 23.90 -20.11 68.43
N PHE A 434 24.11 -19.11 67.57
CA PHE A 434 23.46 -17.82 67.64
C PHE A 434 22.64 -17.59 66.37
N ARG A 435 21.35 -17.28 66.54
CA ARG A 435 20.44 -16.99 65.43
C ARG A 435 20.71 -15.59 64.89
N VAL A 436 21.03 -15.49 63.60
CA VAL A 436 21.42 -14.22 62.96
C VAL A 436 20.29 -13.59 62.17
N GLY A 437 19.67 -14.38 61.28
CA GLY A 437 18.69 -13.87 60.33
C GLY A 437 18.17 -14.97 59.42
N ARG A 438 16.99 -14.77 58.83
CA ARG A 438 16.39 -15.74 57.93
C ARG A 438 17.18 -15.87 56.63
N VAL A 439 17.21 -17.08 56.08
CA VAL A 439 17.80 -17.33 54.77
C VAL A 439 16.93 -16.64 53.72
N ARG A 440 17.55 -15.83 52.87
CA ARG A 440 16.82 -15.01 51.90
C ARG A 440 16.05 -15.82 50.87
N THR A 441 16.59 -16.98 50.48
CA THR A 441 15.99 -17.88 49.48
C THR A 441 14.92 -18.77 50.09
N ASP A 442 14.96 -19.02 51.39
CA ASP A 442 14.01 -19.87 52.09
C ASP A 442 13.66 -19.26 53.46
N PRO A 443 12.50 -18.58 53.58
CA PRO A 443 12.08 -17.94 54.82
C PRO A 443 11.82 -18.90 55.99
N SER A 444 11.75 -20.22 55.73
CA SER A 444 11.61 -21.25 56.77
C SER A 444 12.93 -21.58 57.45
N LEU A 445 14.05 -21.23 56.83
CA LEU A 445 15.39 -21.47 57.35
C LEU A 445 15.96 -20.22 58.01
N TRP A 446 16.72 -20.43 59.07
CA TRP A 446 17.48 -19.41 59.80
C TRP A 446 18.98 -19.69 59.67
N TRP A 447 19.77 -18.63 59.49
CA TRP A 447 21.22 -18.71 59.64
C TRP A 447 21.58 -18.72 61.13
N VAL A 448 22.26 -19.78 61.52
CA VAL A 448 22.84 -19.97 62.86
C VAL A 448 24.34 -19.96 62.74
N VAL A 449 25.02 -19.17 63.56
CA VAL A 449 26.49 -19.10 63.61
C VAL A 449 27.03 -19.64 64.93
N PRO A 450 28.16 -20.37 64.95
CA PRO A 450 28.75 -20.83 66.19
C PRO A 450 29.42 -19.67 66.95
N PRO A 451 29.77 -19.85 68.23
CA PRO A 451 30.54 -18.88 68.99
C PRO A 451 31.88 -18.62 68.32
N ILE A 452 32.37 -17.40 68.42
CA ILE A 452 33.67 -17.00 67.88
C ILE A 452 34.73 -17.31 68.94
N ARG A 453 35.75 -18.08 68.58
CA ARG A 453 36.93 -18.33 69.41
C ARG A 453 38.06 -17.41 68.96
N CYS A 454 38.61 -16.68 69.92
CA CYS A 454 39.78 -15.83 69.71
C CYS A 454 40.90 -16.28 70.64
N SER A 455 42.08 -16.57 70.09
CA SER A 455 43.30 -16.75 70.87
C SER A 455 44.26 -15.62 70.57
N VAL A 456 44.75 -14.98 71.63
CA VAL A 456 45.68 -13.86 71.52
C VAL A 456 46.89 -14.13 72.42
N THR A 457 48.08 -14.16 71.83
CA THR A 457 49.33 -14.48 72.56
C THR A 457 49.83 -13.32 73.43
N LYS A 458 49.38 -12.10 73.16
CA LYS A 458 49.58 -10.91 74.00
C LYS A 458 48.28 -10.12 73.97
N LEU A 459 47.61 -9.99 75.12
CA LEU A 459 46.44 -9.14 75.26
C LEU A 459 46.77 -7.75 74.71
N PRO A 460 46.09 -7.27 73.64
CA PRO A 460 46.11 -5.85 73.34
C PRO A 460 45.52 -5.07 74.53
N ASN A 461 45.81 -3.78 74.60
CA ASN A 461 45.25 -2.88 75.61
C ASN A 461 43.74 -3.13 75.81
N GLN A 462 43.24 -2.94 77.04
CA GLN A 462 41.85 -3.21 77.47
C GLN A 462 40.78 -2.66 76.49
N GLU A 463 41.11 -1.64 75.70
CA GLU A 463 40.29 -1.03 74.65
C GLU A 463 40.00 -1.96 73.42
N GLU A 464 40.69 -3.09 73.29
CA GLU A 464 40.52 -4.04 72.17
C GLU A 464 39.71 -5.29 72.54
N ASP A 465 39.06 -5.34 73.71
CA ASP A 465 38.23 -6.49 74.10
C ASP A 465 37.04 -6.68 73.13
N PRO A 466 36.97 -7.77 72.34
CA PRO A 466 35.87 -8.00 71.42
C PRO A 466 34.51 -8.18 72.12
N HIS A 467 34.45 -8.46 73.42
CA HIS A 467 33.19 -8.56 74.18
C HIS A 467 32.48 -7.21 74.35
N GLU A 468 33.22 -6.10 74.35
CA GLU A 468 32.66 -4.76 74.51
C GLU A 468 32.11 -4.18 73.21
N ALA A 469 32.25 -4.91 72.08
CA ALA A 469 31.70 -4.46 70.82
C ALA A 469 30.18 -4.28 70.94
N THR A 470 29.68 -3.16 70.44
CA THR A 470 28.24 -2.83 70.47
C THR A 470 27.53 -3.20 69.17
N SER A 471 28.29 -3.38 68.09
CA SER A 471 27.81 -3.70 66.75
C SER A 471 28.71 -4.74 66.06
N ILE A 472 28.19 -5.41 65.03
CA ILE A 472 28.95 -6.35 64.22
C ILE A 472 30.08 -5.64 63.47
N ARG A 473 29.85 -4.42 62.97
CA ARG A 473 30.89 -3.63 62.31
C ARG A 473 32.07 -3.34 63.24
N GLU A 474 31.79 -2.98 64.49
CA GLU A 474 32.82 -2.76 65.50
C GLU A 474 33.54 -4.07 65.83
N LEU A 475 32.79 -5.16 66.04
CA LEU A 475 33.34 -6.49 66.30
C LEU A 475 34.26 -6.95 65.16
N LEU A 476 33.84 -6.78 63.90
CA LEU A 476 34.63 -7.10 62.72
C LEU A 476 35.94 -6.31 62.70
N ALA A 477 35.90 -5.00 62.97
CA ALA A 477 37.10 -4.16 62.99
C ALA A 477 38.08 -4.57 64.11
N ARG A 478 37.58 -4.93 65.29
CA ARG A 478 38.39 -5.44 66.40
C ARG A 478 39.03 -6.80 66.04
N LEU A 479 38.26 -7.73 65.48
CA LEU A 479 38.75 -9.06 65.08
C LEU A 479 39.76 -9.01 63.93
N GLU A 480 39.54 -8.15 62.93
CA GLU A 480 40.52 -7.93 61.85
C GLU A 480 41.85 -7.39 62.41
N ARG A 481 41.79 -6.51 63.41
CA ARG A 481 42.98 -5.99 64.09
C ARG A 481 43.71 -7.08 64.89
N ILE A 482 42.99 -7.89 65.67
CA ILE A 482 43.55 -9.03 66.40
C ILE A 482 44.24 -10.01 65.44
N ALA A 483 43.61 -10.33 64.31
CA ALA A 483 44.19 -11.18 63.28
C ALA A 483 45.47 -10.56 62.67
N SER A 484 45.47 -9.24 62.43
CA SER A 484 46.65 -8.53 61.92
C SER A 484 47.84 -8.50 62.89
N GLN A 485 47.58 -8.60 64.20
CA GLN A 485 48.60 -8.69 65.25
C GLN A 485 49.10 -10.13 65.49
N GLY A 486 48.66 -11.10 64.69
CA GLY A 486 49.06 -12.50 64.79
C GLY A 486 48.21 -13.36 65.73
N GLY A 487 47.07 -12.84 66.23
CA GLY A 487 46.07 -13.63 66.92
C GLY A 487 45.33 -14.57 65.97
N THR A 488 44.78 -15.68 66.48
CA THR A 488 43.94 -16.57 65.68
C THR A 488 42.46 -16.29 65.95
N VAL A 489 41.68 -16.13 64.89
CA VAL A 489 40.23 -15.91 64.94
C VAL A 489 39.57 -17.04 64.16
N GLY A 490 38.79 -17.86 64.87
CA GLY A 490 38.12 -19.02 64.29
C GLY A 490 36.77 -19.26 64.94
N TRP A 491 35.99 -20.18 64.38
CA TRP A 491 34.80 -20.67 65.05
C TRP A 491 35.21 -21.55 66.22
N ALA A 492 34.49 -21.47 67.34
CA ALA A 492 34.63 -22.43 68.42
C ALA A 492 34.29 -23.83 67.87
N SER A 493 35.22 -24.78 67.99
CA SER A 493 35.01 -26.13 67.48
C SER A 493 33.87 -26.79 68.23
N GLN A 494 32.77 -27.07 67.54
CA GLN A 494 31.63 -27.80 68.05
C GLN A 494 31.30 -28.98 67.12
N PRO A 495 30.81 -30.12 67.64
CA PRO A 495 30.60 -31.32 66.85
C PRO A 495 29.67 -31.11 65.64
N GLU A 496 28.60 -30.33 65.81
CA GLU A 496 27.53 -30.18 64.83
C GLU A 496 27.52 -28.82 64.09
N LEU A 497 28.36 -27.87 64.56
CA LEU A 497 28.36 -26.49 64.09
C LEU A 497 29.79 -25.93 63.93
N SER A 498 30.47 -26.34 62.86
CA SER A 498 31.83 -25.88 62.52
C SER A 498 31.88 -24.52 61.80
N GLY A 499 30.73 -23.98 61.44
CA GLY A 499 30.57 -22.69 60.74
C GLY A 499 29.10 -22.32 60.56
N PRO A 500 28.79 -21.24 59.82
CA PRO A 500 27.42 -20.79 59.61
C PRO A 500 26.54 -21.87 58.97
N ARG A 501 25.41 -22.21 59.57
CA ARG A 501 24.51 -23.23 59.03
C ARG A 501 23.09 -22.69 58.87
N ALA A 502 22.45 -23.03 57.76
CA ALA A 502 21.04 -22.78 57.56
C ALA A 502 20.25 -23.93 58.16
N LEU A 503 19.37 -23.65 59.12
CA LEU A 503 18.59 -24.66 59.86
C LEU A 503 17.12 -24.25 59.93
N PRO A 504 16.18 -25.20 59.84
CA PRO A 504 14.76 -24.92 60.04
C PRO A 504 14.48 -24.65 61.53
N GLU A 505 13.35 -24.00 61.82
CA GLU A 505 13.03 -23.52 63.18
C GLU A 505 12.77 -24.65 64.19
N ASP A 506 12.31 -25.80 63.73
CA ASP A 506 12.07 -27.00 64.53
C ASP A 506 13.36 -27.77 64.90
N GLU A 507 14.45 -27.58 64.16
CA GLU A 507 15.78 -28.12 64.50
C GLU A 507 16.53 -27.25 65.53
N MET A 508 15.97 -26.10 65.93
CA MET A 508 16.58 -25.18 66.90
C MET A 508 15.90 -25.32 68.27
N GLY A 509 16.62 -25.88 69.24
CA GLY A 509 16.21 -25.89 70.65
C GLY A 509 16.38 -24.52 71.31
N VAL A 510 15.60 -24.25 72.36
CA VAL A 510 15.76 -23.05 73.18
C VAL A 510 17.02 -23.20 74.04
N GLY A 511 18.03 -22.35 73.81
CA GLY A 511 19.25 -22.34 74.61
C GLY A 511 19.05 -21.57 75.91
N ASP A 512 19.15 -22.25 77.05
CA ASP A 512 18.81 -21.68 78.38
C ASP A 512 19.96 -20.90 79.05
N GLN A 513 20.98 -20.48 78.28
CA GLN A 513 22.18 -19.85 78.84
C GLN A 513 22.50 -18.52 78.14
N ALA A 514 22.62 -17.46 78.94
CA ALA A 514 23.22 -16.20 78.53
C ALA A 514 24.73 -16.41 78.29
N ARG A 515 25.09 -16.76 77.05
CA ARG A 515 26.49 -16.88 76.62
C ARG A 515 26.84 -15.75 75.67
N ALA A 516 28.07 -15.24 75.79
CA ALA A 516 28.60 -14.26 74.86
C ALA A 516 28.90 -14.90 73.50
N LEU A 517 28.70 -14.13 72.42
CA LEU A 517 29.01 -14.55 71.05
C LEU A 517 30.50 -14.84 70.86
N VAL A 518 31.37 -14.12 71.58
CA VAL A 518 32.82 -14.28 71.55
C VAL A 518 33.26 -15.06 72.79
N VAL A 519 34.26 -15.93 72.64
CA VAL A 519 34.93 -16.67 73.70
C VAL A 519 36.43 -16.43 73.53
N ILE A 520 37.03 -15.73 74.48
CA ILE A 520 38.47 -15.49 74.52
C ILE A 520 39.12 -16.63 75.31
N GLU A 521 40.07 -17.31 74.68
CA GLU A 521 40.93 -18.26 75.39
C GLU A 521 42.31 -17.64 75.59
N HIS A 522 42.73 -17.56 76.84
CA HIS A 522 44.09 -17.22 77.19
C HIS A 522 44.96 -18.46 77.05
N GLU A 523 45.84 -18.42 76.06
CA GLU A 523 46.92 -19.41 75.94
C GLU A 523 48.00 -19.01 76.97
N GLU A 524 47.86 -19.52 78.20
CA GLU A 524 48.94 -19.43 79.19
C GLU A 524 50.12 -20.25 78.67
N LYS A 525 51.19 -19.55 78.29
CA LYS A 525 52.45 -20.15 77.86
C LYS A 525 53.37 -20.45 79.03
#